data_AF-A0A1Z8Q301-F1
#
_entry.id   AF-A0A1Z8Q301-F1
#
_cell.length_a   1.000
_cell.length_b   1.000
_cell.length_c   1.000
_cell.angle_alpha   90.00
_cell.angle_beta   90.00
_cell.angle_gamma   90.00
#
_symmetry.space_group_name_H-M   'P 1'
#
loop_
_entity.id
_entity.type
_entity.pdbx_description
1 polymer ?
#
loop_
_entity_poly.entity_id
_entity_poly.type
_entity_poly.pdbx_seq_one_letter_code
_entity_poly.pdbx_strand_id
1 'polypeptide(L)'
;MAETIINQFTEKERLGKQVLDVITVTLTTDAETIGDNKVFAKAIEIPYATSMNGGSGLIKSITILDQVATGPAIDIVFSSDNTEITQDEGKAVGEDVANLDSALVNMLGVVKIVAGDYTDLADSSLGSKTNIDLGIQSESDSKSIYASAINRSGGNYVASATTVLRMKITIQKD
;
A
#
# COMPACT_ATOMS: atom_id res chain seq x y z
N MET A 1 -14.95 -6.77 -8.70
CA MET A 1 -14.98 -6.04 -7.41
C MET A 1 -15.20 -7.07 -6.32
N ALA A 2 -14.31 -7.14 -5.34
CA ALA A 2 -14.48 -8.08 -4.22
C ALA A 2 -15.49 -7.47 -3.26
N GLU A 3 -16.70 -8.01 -3.20
CA GLU A 3 -17.69 -7.64 -2.19
C GLU A 3 -17.26 -8.24 -0.86
N THR A 4 -16.88 -7.39 0.10
CA THR A 4 -16.54 -7.83 1.45
C THR A 4 -17.76 -8.47 2.13
N ILE A 5 -17.58 -9.67 2.69
CA ILE A 5 -18.61 -10.45 3.41
C ILE A 5 -19.13 -9.75 4.68
N ILE A 6 -18.46 -8.68 5.12
CA ILE A 6 -18.70 -7.99 6.39
C ILE A 6 -20.02 -7.21 6.42
N ASN A 7 -20.52 -6.80 5.25
CA ASN A 7 -21.80 -6.08 5.14
C ASN A 7 -23.02 -6.98 5.43
N GLN A 8 -22.81 -8.29 5.58
CA GLN A 8 -23.86 -9.24 5.99
C GLN A 8 -24.18 -9.18 7.49
N PHE A 9 -23.40 -8.44 8.28
CA PHE A 9 -23.57 -8.31 9.72
C PHE A 9 -24.01 -6.89 10.10
N THR A 10 -24.92 -6.78 11.07
CA THR A 10 -25.31 -5.49 11.66
C THR A 10 -24.13 -4.84 12.40
N GLU A 11 -24.15 -3.51 12.60
CA GLU A 11 -23.08 -2.78 13.31
C GLU A 11 -22.72 -3.39 14.67
N LYS A 12 -23.73 -3.91 15.39
CA LYS A 12 -23.55 -4.57 16.69
C LYS A 12 -22.97 -6.00 16.59
N GLU A 13 -23.22 -6.70 15.49
CA GLU A 13 -22.68 -8.04 15.23
C GLU A 13 -21.25 -8.01 14.68
N ARG A 14 -20.82 -6.85 14.18
CA ARG A 14 -19.45 -6.59 13.74
C ARG A 14 -18.53 -6.40 14.94
N LEU A 15 -19.02 -5.73 15.99
CA LEU A 15 -18.34 -5.61 17.29
C LEU A 15 -17.98 -7.02 17.83
N GLY A 16 -16.73 -7.44 17.63
CA GLY A 16 -16.20 -8.73 18.09
C GLY A 16 -16.04 -9.82 17.03
N LYS A 17 -16.35 -9.55 15.74
CA LYS A 17 -16.02 -10.46 14.63
C LYS A 17 -14.83 -9.94 13.84
N GLN A 18 -13.66 -10.52 14.11
CA GLN A 18 -12.48 -10.31 13.28
C GLN A 18 -12.68 -10.96 11.92
N VAL A 19 -12.90 -10.16 10.88
CA VAL A 19 -13.00 -10.63 9.51
C VAL A 19 -11.69 -10.32 8.79
N LEU A 20 -11.09 -11.34 8.22
CA LEU A 20 -9.97 -11.18 7.30
C LEU A 20 -10.53 -10.83 5.92
N ASP A 21 -10.05 -9.72 5.38
CA ASP A 21 -10.32 -9.31 4.01
C ASP A 21 -9.02 -9.22 3.21
N VAL A 22 -9.12 -9.47 1.91
CA VAL A 22 -8.00 -9.38 0.98
C VAL A 22 -8.34 -8.40 -0.12
N ILE A 23 -7.71 -7.23 -0.07
CA ILE A 23 -7.94 -6.15 -1.02
C ILE A 23 -6.79 -6.15 -2.03
N THR A 24 -7.12 -6.07 -3.31
CA THR A 24 -6.13 -5.96 -4.39
C THR A 24 -6.17 -4.56 -4.97
N VAL A 25 -5.03 -3.90 -5.01
CA VAL A 25 -4.83 -2.59 -5.64
C VAL A 25 -3.70 -2.66 -6.66
N THR A 26 -3.69 -1.73 -7.60
CA THR A 26 -2.60 -1.57 -8.56
C THR A 26 -1.75 -0.39 -8.13
N LEU A 27 -0.45 -0.60 -7.94
CA LEU A 27 0.49 0.49 -7.72
C LEU A 27 0.80 1.13 -9.08
N THR A 28 0.04 2.16 -9.43
CA THR A 28 0.24 2.91 -10.67
C THR A 28 1.47 3.79 -10.56
N THR A 29 2.18 3.95 -11.67
CA THR A 29 3.43 4.71 -11.78
C THR A 29 3.56 5.23 -13.21
N ASP A 30 4.28 6.33 -13.39
CA ASP A 30 4.62 6.84 -14.70
C ASP A 30 5.74 6.02 -15.36
N ALA A 31 5.74 6.01 -16.69
CA ALA A 31 6.73 5.27 -17.47
C ALA A 31 8.06 6.03 -17.49
N GLU A 32 8.87 5.84 -16.45
CA GLU A 32 10.13 6.54 -16.26
C GLU A 32 11.19 5.72 -15.50
N THR A 33 12.39 6.29 -15.39
CA THR A 33 13.45 5.74 -14.56
C THR A 33 13.39 6.36 -13.17
N ILE A 34 12.96 5.57 -12.19
CA ILE A 34 12.85 5.96 -10.80
C ILE A 34 14.15 5.65 -10.07
N GLY A 35 14.85 6.68 -9.60
CA GLY A 35 16.06 6.51 -8.80
C GLY A 35 15.81 5.86 -7.43
N ASP A 36 16.87 5.47 -6.74
CA ASP A 36 16.77 4.99 -5.36
C ASP A 36 16.24 6.10 -4.43
N ASN A 37 15.44 5.72 -3.42
CA ASN A 37 14.79 6.63 -2.47
C ASN A 37 13.78 7.61 -3.09
N LYS A 38 13.28 7.29 -4.29
CA LYS A 38 12.23 8.05 -4.99
C LYS A 38 10.89 7.33 -4.92
N VAL A 39 9.81 8.10 -4.88
CA VAL A 39 8.44 7.59 -4.90
C VAL A 39 8.10 7.18 -6.33
N PHE A 40 7.48 6.01 -6.51
CA PHE A 40 6.99 5.58 -7.82
C PHE A 40 5.48 5.35 -7.86
N ALA A 41 4.82 5.17 -6.72
CA ALA A 41 3.37 5.14 -6.67
C ALA A 41 2.91 6.07 -5.56
N LYS A 42 2.03 7.02 -5.89
CA LYS A 42 1.52 8.03 -4.97
C LYS A 42 0.13 7.68 -4.46
N ALA A 43 -0.04 7.69 -3.14
CA ALA A 43 -1.32 7.67 -2.44
C ALA A 43 -2.41 6.80 -3.10
N ILE A 44 -2.08 5.56 -3.39
CA ILE A 44 -2.99 4.59 -3.99
C ILE A 44 -4.06 4.22 -2.98
N GLU A 45 -5.32 4.47 -3.32
CA GLU A 45 -6.45 4.15 -2.46
C GLU A 45 -6.56 2.63 -2.24
N ILE A 46 -6.71 2.24 -0.98
CA ILE A 46 -7.09 0.89 -0.55
C ILE A 46 -8.53 1.00 -0.05
N PRO A 47 -9.52 0.76 -0.92
CA PRO A 47 -10.91 0.98 -0.58
C PRO A 47 -11.40 -0.06 0.42
N TYR A 48 -12.27 0.37 1.34
CA TYR A 48 -12.84 -0.49 2.38
C TYR A 48 -11.78 -1.18 3.24
N ALA A 49 -10.61 -0.55 3.46
CA ALA A 49 -9.60 -1.07 4.36
C ALA A 49 -10.15 -1.29 5.78
N THR A 50 -11.08 -0.45 6.21
CA THR A 50 -11.75 -0.57 7.51
C THR A 50 -13.21 -0.93 7.35
N SER A 51 -13.78 -1.33 8.47
CA SER A 51 -15.11 -1.90 8.58
C SER A 51 -16.18 -0.79 8.49
N MET A 52 -15.95 0.32 9.17
CA MET A 52 -16.82 1.50 9.20
C MET A 52 -16.01 2.78 9.01
N ASN A 53 -16.69 3.91 8.82
CA ASN A 53 -16.01 5.19 8.72
C ASN A 53 -15.26 5.47 10.03
N GLY A 54 -13.99 5.91 9.96
CA GLY A 54 -13.13 6.07 11.13
C GLY A 54 -12.70 4.78 11.83
N GLY A 55 -13.02 3.61 11.25
CA GLY A 55 -12.77 2.30 11.85
C GLY A 55 -11.29 1.94 11.90
N SER A 56 -10.97 0.84 12.59
CA SER A 56 -9.59 0.39 12.77
C SER A 56 -9.37 -1.04 12.26
N GLY A 57 -8.10 -1.45 12.17
CA GLY A 57 -7.74 -2.80 11.74
C GLY A 57 -6.26 -3.08 11.86
N LEU A 58 -5.87 -4.28 11.42
CA LEU A 58 -4.47 -4.71 11.36
C LEU A 58 -4.13 -5.22 9.97
N ILE A 59 -3.07 -4.69 9.37
CA ILE A 59 -2.47 -5.29 8.18
C ILE A 59 -1.66 -6.52 8.63
N LYS A 60 -2.04 -7.69 8.14
CA LYS A 60 -1.44 -8.99 8.51
C LYS A 60 -0.36 -9.43 7.52
N SER A 61 -0.59 -9.19 6.23
CA SER A 61 0.33 -9.54 5.15
C SER A 61 0.14 -8.67 3.92
N ILE A 62 1.22 -8.54 3.14
CA ILE A 62 1.24 -7.90 1.84
C ILE A 62 1.87 -8.87 0.83
N THR A 63 1.27 -8.97 -0.35
CA THR A 63 1.82 -9.70 -1.49
C THR A 63 1.91 -8.76 -2.68
N ILE A 64 3.09 -8.68 -3.29
CA ILE A 64 3.32 -7.93 -4.53
C ILE A 64 3.49 -8.93 -5.66
N LEU A 65 2.65 -8.81 -6.67
CA LEU A 65 2.88 -9.43 -7.97
C LEU A 65 3.55 -8.40 -8.87
N ASP A 66 4.77 -8.71 -9.27
CA ASP A 66 5.49 -8.00 -10.31
C ASP A 66 5.42 -8.80 -11.62
N GLN A 67 4.72 -8.24 -12.59
CA GLN A 67 4.42 -8.92 -13.87
C GLN A 67 5.58 -8.91 -14.87
N VAL A 68 6.71 -8.28 -14.54
CA VAL A 68 7.88 -8.17 -15.44
C VAL A 68 9.18 -8.63 -14.76
N ALA A 69 9.09 -9.26 -13.59
CA ALA A 69 10.22 -9.85 -12.85
C ALA A 69 11.38 -8.89 -12.54
N THR A 70 11.08 -7.62 -12.26
CA THR A 70 12.05 -6.64 -11.75
C THR A 70 12.42 -6.84 -10.28
N GLY A 71 11.52 -7.38 -9.46
CA GLY A 71 11.73 -7.70 -8.04
C GLY A 71 12.27 -6.54 -7.18
N PRO A 72 11.75 -5.30 -7.31
CA PRO A 72 12.34 -4.17 -6.62
C PRO A 72 12.11 -4.28 -5.11
N ALA A 73 13.12 -3.90 -4.33
CA ALA A 73 12.90 -3.62 -2.92
C ALA A 73 12.06 -2.33 -2.79
N ILE A 74 11.01 -2.37 -1.96
CA ILE A 74 10.00 -1.33 -1.84
C ILE A 74 9.74 -1.04 -0.37
N ASP A 75 9.65 0.24 -0.02
CA ASP A 75 8.97 0.67 1.20
C ASP A 75 7.55 1.11 0.86
N ILE A 76 6.55 0.55 1.53
CA ILE A 76 5.14 0.90 1.39
C ILE A 76 4.73 1.73 2.60
N VAL A 77 4.43 2.99 2.37
CA VAL A 77 4.02 3.97 3.39
C VAL A 77 2.50 4.06 3.37
N PHE A 78 1.86 3.81 4.51
CA PHE A 78 0.41 3.88 4.66
C PHE A 78 -0.02 5.19 5.33
N SER A 79 -1.14 5.76 4.87
CA SER A 79 -1.77 6.95 5.44
C SER A 79 -3.28 6.79 5.59
N SER A 80 -3.88 7.48 6.55
CA SER A 80 -5.34 7.49 6.76
C SER A 80 -6.08 8.29 5.67
N ASP A 81 -5.42 9.29 5.11
CA ASP A 81 -5.95 10.21 4.09
C ASP A 81 -5.12 10.17 2.79
N ASN A 82 -5.63 10.76 1.71
CA ASN A 82 -4.99 10.91 0.41
C ASN A 82 -3.87 11.97 0.46
N THR A 83 -2.92 11.72 1.36
CA THR A 83 -1.81 12.61 1.61
C THR A 83 -0.67 12.29 0.68
N GLU A 84 -0.34 13.23 -0.20
CA GLU A 84 0.80 13.11 -1.08
C GLU A 84 2.11 13.41 -0.33
N ILE A 85 3.05 12.45 -0.35
CA ILE A 85 4.38 12.58 0.25
C ILE A 85 5.41 13.20 -0.72
N THR A 86 5.00 13.47 -1.96
CA THR A 86 5.72 14.18 -3.01
C THR A 86 4.72 14.66 -4.08
N GLN A 87 5.06 15.64 -4.91
CA GLN A 87 4.16 16.16 -5.95
C GLN A 87 4.10 15.30 -7.22
N ASP A 88 5.09 14.43 -7.47
CA ASP A 88 5.17 13.67 -8.72
C ASP A 88 5.89 12.33 -8.51
N GLU A 89 5.64 11.35 -9.38
CA GLU A 89 6.45 10.15 -9.46
C GLU A 89 7.91 10.48 -9.82
N GLY A 90 8.87 9.63 -9.44
CA GLY A 90 10.30 9.86 -9.68
C GLY A 90 10.95 10.87 -8.73
N LYS A 91 10.17 11.49 -7.85
CA LYS A 91 10.60 12.52 -6.90
C LYS A 91 10.93 11.97 -5.52
N ALA A 92 11.78 12.68 -4.78
CA ALA A 92 12.14 12.27 -3.42
C ALA A 92 10.97 12.57 -2.47
N VAL A 93 10.91 11.82 -1.37
CA VAL A 93 9.96 12.12 -0.28
C VAL A 93 10.20 13.55 0.21
N GLY A 94 9.14 14.36 0.23
CA GLY A 94 9.17 15.78 0.59
C GLY A 94 9.56 16.74 -0.53
N GLU A 95 10.01 16.23 -1.68
CA GLU A 95 10.32 17.08 -2.83
C GLU A 95 9.03 17.74 -3.34
N ASP A 96 9.10 19.07 -3.50
CA ASP A 96 7.99 19.93 -3.92
C ASP A 96 6.77 19.94 -2.96
N VAL A 97 6.92 19.41 -1.74
CA VAL A 97 5.89 19.44 -0.67
C VAL A 97 6.12 20.64 0.24
N ALA A 98 5.14 21.55 0.31
CA ALA A 98 5.27 22.80 1.08
C ALA A 98 5.45 22.58 2.59
N ASN A 99 4.84 21.52 3.15
CA ASN A 99 5.00 21.14 4.55
C ASN A 99 4.87 19.62 4.70
N LEU A 100 6.01 18.92 4.60
CA LEU A 100 6.05 17.46 4.75
C LEU A 100 5.62 17.03 6.16
N ASP A 101 5.98 17.77 7.20
CA ASP A 101 5.66 17.40 8.58
C ASP A 101 4.15 17.31 8.80
N SER A 102 3.38 18.24 8.23
CA SER A 102 1.92 18.22 8.27
C SER A 102 1.33 17.06 7.48
N ALA A 103 1.95 16.68 6.35
CA ALA A 103 1.55 15.51 5.59
C ALA A 103 1.82 14.20 6.36
N LEU A 104 2.90 14.16 7.14
CA LEU A 104 3.28 12.96 7.89
C LEU A 104 2.40 12.69 9.13
N VAL A 105 1.57 13.64 9.57
CA VAL A 105 0.64 13.46 10.72
C VAL A 105 -0.32 12.30 10.50
N ASN A 106 -0.77 12.09 9.26
CA ASN A 106 -1.76 11.08 8.89
C ASN A 106 -1.12 9.73 8.53
N MET A 107 0.19 9.56 8.77
CA MET A 107 0.90 8.33 8.42
C MET A 107 0.67 7.25 9.48
N LEU A 108 0.26 6.08 9.02
CA LEU A 108 -0.05 4.92 9.85
C LEU A 108 1.19 4.05 10.08
N GLY A 109 2.12 4.03 9.13
CA GLY A 109 3.38 3.31 9.25
C GLY A 109 3.98 2.90 7.91
N VAL A 110 5.08 2.14 7.98
CA VAL A 110 5.83 1.69 6.81
C VAL A 110 6.05 0.19 6.86
N VAL A 111 5.75 -0.49 5.76
CA VAL A 111 6.10 -1.91 5.56
C VAL A 111 7.20 -2.01 4.51
N LYS A 112 8.29 -2.70 4.86
CA LYS A 112 9.42 -2.94 3.96
C LYS A 112 9.29 -4.29 3.30
N ILE A 113 9.37 -4.31 1.97
CA ILE A 113 9.49 -5.52 1.16
C ILE A 113 10.90 -5.50 0.58
N VAL A 114 11.75 -6.40 1.06
CA VAL A 114 13.14 -6.47 0.59
C VAL A 114 13.22 -7.35 -0.65
N ALA A 115 14.28 -7.20 -1.46
CA ALA A 115 14.48 -8.01 -2.66
C ALA A 115 14.45 -9.53 -2.35
N GLY A 116 14.96 -9.94 -1.18
CA GLY A 116 14.92 -11.33 -0.72
C GLY A 116 13.53 -11.87 -0.34
N ASP A 117 12.51 -11.00 -0.24
CA ASP A 117 11.12 -11.42 -0.02
C ASP A 117 10.45 -11.90 -1.34
N TYR A 118 11.11 -11.71 -2.50
CA TYR A 118 10.60 -12.11 -3.81
C TYR A 118 11.01 -13.54 -4.19
N THR A 119 10.04 -14.28 -4.71
CA THR A 119 10.28 -15.52 -5.46
C THR A 119 10.27 -15.19 -6.95
N ASP A 120 11.36 -15.49 -7.62
CA ASP A 120 11.50 -15.32 -9.07
C ASP A 120 10.74 -16.41 -9.83
N LEU A 121 9.98 -16.01 -10.85
CA LEU A 121 9.24 -16.87 -11.76
C LEU A 121 9.69 -16.53 -13.18
N ALA A 122 9.39 -17.39 -14.17
CA ALA A 122 9.92 -17.24 -15.51
C ALA A 122 9.71 -15.84 -16.14
N ASP A 123 8.51 -15.25 -15.96
CA ASP A 123 8.14 -13.94 -16.52
C ASP A 123 7.60 -12.97 -15.45
N SER A 124 7.67 -13.32 -14.17
CA SER A 124 7.12 -12.50 -13.08
C SER A 124 7.85 -12.76 -11.78
N SER A 125 7.63 -11.95 -10.76
CA SER A 125 8.09 -12.25 -9.41
C SER A 125 6.99 -12.00 -8.39
N LEU A 126 7.03 -12.75 -7.29
CA LEU A 126 6.06 -12.64 -6.21
C LEU A 126 6.77 -12.31 -4.90
N GLY A 127 6.62 -11.07 -4.43
CA GLY A 127 7.09 -10.60 -3.13
C GLY A 127 6.04 -10.87 -2.06
N SER A 128 6.41 -11.46 -0.93
CA SER A 128 5.45 -11.74 0.15
C SER A 128 6.01 -11.34 1.52
N LYS A 129 5.29 -10.48 2.23
CA LYS A 129 5.57 -10.11 3.61
C LYS A 129 4.42 -10.53 4.51
N THR A 130 4.71 -11.28 5.57
CA THR A 130 3.71 -11.79 6.53
C THR A 130 4.10 -11.38 7.95
N ASN A 131 3.18 -11.56 8.90
CA ASN A 131 3.38 -11.23 10.31
C ASN A 131 3.73 -9.75 10.53
N ILE A 132 3.03 -8.85 9.82
CA ILE A 132 3.27 -7.41 9.86
C ILE A 132 2.65 -6.79 11.12
N ASP A 133 1.40 -7.11 11.43
CA ASP A 133 0.61 -6.60 12.56
C ASP A 133 0.64 -5.06 12.70
N LEU A 134 0.59 -4.35 11.56
CA LEU A 134 0.55 -2.89 11.54
C LEU A 134 -0.89 -2.40 11.78
N GLY A 135 -1.06 -1.61 12.84
CA GLY A 135 -2.31 -0.91 13.14
C GLY A 135 -2.65 0.11 12.06
N ILE A 136 -3.90 0.11 11.62
CA ILE A 136 -4.44 1.08 10.69
C ILE A 136 -5.73 1.69 11.22
N GLN A 137 -5.97 2.93 10.82
CA GLN A 137 -7.22 3.65 11.07
C GLN A 137 -7.53 4.48 9.83
N SER A 138 -8.79 4.45 9.38
CA SER A 138 -9.26 5.31 8.29
C SER A 138 -9.72 6.66 8.83
N GLU A 139 -9.83 7.67 7.97
CA GLU A 139 -10.42 8.95 8.34
C GLU A 139 -11.89 8.82 8.79
N SER A 140 -12.34 9.77 9.62
CA SER A 140 -13.64 9.70 10.32
C SER A 140 -14.88 9.53 9.41
N ASP A 141 -14.78 9.94 8.15
CA ASP A 141 -15.82 9.89 7.13
C ASP A 141 -15.51 8.89 6.00
N SER A 142 -14.43 8.13 6.11
CA SER A 142 -13.94 7.20 5.09
C SER A 142 -13.70 5.80 5.64
N LYS A 143 -13.83 4.79 4.76
CA LYS A 143 -13.43 3.39 5.02
C LYS A 143 -12.09 3.04 4.38
N SER A 144 -11.49 3.98 3.67
CA SER A 144 -10.27 3.78 2.88
C SER A 144 -9.05 4.23 3.66
N ILE A 145 -7.91 3.63 3.33
CA ILE A 145 -6.57 4.15 3.64
C ILE A 145 -5.82 4.28 2.32
N TYR A 146 -4.64 4.86 2.34
CA TYR A 146 -3.85 5.09 1.13
C TYR A 146 -2.44 4.52 1.30
N ALA A 147 -1.83 4.12 0.19
CA ALA A 147 -0.48 3.57 0.17
C ALA A 147 0.39 4.26 -0.88
N SER A 148 1.56 4.73 -0.46
CA SER A 148 2.61 5.22 -1.35
C SER A 148 3.78 4.24 -1.37
N ALA A 149 4.43 4.07 -2.52
CA ALA A 149 5.53 3.13 -2.70
C ALA A 149 6.83 3.85 -3.07
N ILE A 150 7.90 3.52 -2.36
CA ILE A 150 9.24 4.13 -2.51
C ILE A 150 10.21 3.05 -2.99
N ASN A 151 10.97 3.36 -4.03
CA ASN A 151 12.04 2.49 -4.52
C ASN A 151 13.19 2.43 -3.49
N ARG A 152 13.55 1.22 -3.09
CA ARG A 152 14.66 0.90 -2.16
C ARG A 152 15.62 -0.13 -2.73
N SER A 153 15.64 -0.31 -4.04
CA SER A 153 16.49 -1.30 -4.71
C SER A 153 17.99 -0.99 -4.64
N GLY A 154 18.39 0.19 -4.14
CA GLY A 154 19.79 0.64 -4.15
C GLY A 154 20.25 1.10 -5.53
N GLY A 155 19.32 1.20 -6.49
CA GLY A 155 19.55 1.61 -7.86
C GLY A 155 18.27 2.06 -8.54
N ASN A 156 18.30 2.09 -9.87
CA ASN A 156 17.16 2.54 -10.66
C ASN A 156 16.13 1.42 -10.80
N TYR A 157 14.87 1.74 -10.53
CA TYR A 157 13.70 0.97 -10.94
C TYR A 157 13.14 1.58 -12.22
N VAL A 158 13.04 0.81 -13.30
CA VAL A 158 12.50 1.29 -14.58
C VAL A 158 11.05 0.83 -14.68
N ALA A 159 10.13 1.76 -14.43
CA ALA A 159 8.73 1.54 -14.67
C ALA A 159 8.46 1.66 -16.17
N SER A 160 7.88 0.62 -16.77
CA SER A 160 7.32 0.70 -18.11
C SER A 160 5.81 0.86 -18.00
N ALA A 161 5.14 1.35 -19.05
CA ALA A 161 3.68 1.37 -19.12
C ALA A 161 3.04 -0.02 -18.93
N THR A 162 3.81 -1.09 -19.11
CA THR A 162 3.41 -2.49 -18.87
C THR A 162 3.81 -3.04 -17.50
N THR A 163 4.67 -2.34 -16.76
CA THR A 163 5.12 -2.73 -15.42
C THR A 163 4.00 -2.43 -14.44
N VAL A 164 3.13 -3.42 -14.23
CA VAL A 164 1.98 -3.30 -13.33
C VAL A 164 2.27 -4.11 -12.07
N LEU A 165 2.64 -3.41 -11.00
CA LEU A 165 2.75 -4.02 -9.66
C LEU A 165 1.36 -4.12 -9.05
N ARG A 166 0.89 -5.35 -8.79
CA ARG A 166 -0.36 -5.58 -8.07
C ARG A 166 -0.07 -5.89 -6.62
N MET A 167 -0.62 -5.09 -5.73
CA MET A 167 -0.50 -5.27 -4.30
C MET A 167 -1.78 -5.92 -3.77
N LYS A 168 -1.63 -7.05 -3.06
CA LYS A 168 -2.68 -7.65 -2.25
C LYS A 168 -2.38 -7.38 -0.78
N ILE A 169 -3.31 -6.77 -0.08
CA ILE A 169 -3.21 -6.49 1.36
C ILE A 169 -4.23 -7.36 2.08
N THR A 170 -3.76 -8.13 3.06
CA THR A 170 -4.63 -8.85 3.98
C THR A 170 -4.84 -8.02 5.23
N ILE A 171 -6.08 -7.66 5.49
CA ILE A 171 -6.46 -6.81 6.62
C ILE A 171 -7.41 -7.58 7.52
N GLN A 172 -7.09 -7.61 8.80
CA GLN A 172 -8.00 -8.02 9.84
C GLN A 172 -8.76 -6.78 10.33
N LYS A 173 -10.06 -6.72 10.04
CA LYS A 173 -10.92 -5.60 10.42
C LYS A 173 -11.52 -5.80 11.80
N ASP A 174 -11.80 -4.69 12.48
CA ASP A 174 -12.56 -4.65 13.73
C ASP A 174 -14.09 -4.79 13.56
#